data_AF-A0A925IU61-F1
#
_entry.id   AF-A0A925IU61-F1
#
_cell.length_a   1.000
_cell.length_b   1.000
_cell.length_c   1.000
_cell.angle_alpha   90.00
_cell.angle_beta   90.00
_cell.angle_gamma   90.00
#
_symmetry.space_group_name_H-M   'P 1'
#
loop_
_entity.id
_entity.type
_entity.pdbx_description
1 polymer ?
#
loop_
_entity_poly.entity_id
_entity_poly.type
_entity_poly.pdbx_seq_one_letter_code
_entity_poly.pdbx_strand_id
1 'polypeptide(L)'
;MRKNLLFVFFFSLITIYLHPAHSQEQNKKLRQPGQQTKGTDTIISNSFSDYTNFHKYWNYLYPWGADHNGSARMYGDSGNHANISLVDGNILKISARSIITDEGKSSSDPHLKIKYHSGAIHAKHQVMVSDKFPRYEISGSFKAPVIKGTWPAFWVTAVNGWPPEADILEFKGDNINWQNTFITPRNVETIKIAQPDAATNWHQYKAVLKKLSASDIAIEYYIDEKLTGTHKADFMNKPMWIIINLQMEGSSDSPGPAGTTDYYSKDILITRSRNNIE
;
A
#
# COMPACT_ATOMS: atom_id res chain seq x y z
N MET A 1 -62.93 -20.14 51.75
CA MET A 1 -62.09 -19.18 51.01
C MET A 1 -60.64 -19.66 51.05
N ARG A 2 -59.92 -19.45 49.95
CA ARG A 2 -58.52 -19.84 49.64
C ARG A 2 -58.27 -21.32 49.35
N LYS A 3 -58.03 -21.56 48.05
CA LYS A 3 -57.77 -22.83 47.36
C LYS A 3 -56.26 -23.09 47.30
N ASN A 4 -55.94 -24.38 47.28
CA ASN A 4 -54.61 -24.96 47.15
C ASN A 4 -53.93 -24.64 45.81
N LEU A 5 -52.62 -24.47 45.88
CA LEU A 5 -51.68 -24.31 44.76
C LEU A 5 -51.40 -25.70 44.16
N LEU A 6 -51.74 -25.92 42.88
CA LEU A 6 -51.33 -27.09 42.12
C LEU A 6 -50.43 -26.63 40.96
N PHE A 7 -49.17 -27.05 40.97
CA PHE A 7 -48.21 -26.87 39.89
C PHE A 7 -48.54 -27.84 38.75
N VAL A 8 -48.75 -27.34 37.54
CA VAL A 8 -48.88 -28.14 36.32
C VAL A 8 -47.69 -27.83 35.42
N PHE A 9 -46.85 -28.82 35.17
CA PHE A 9 -45.76 -28.77 34.19
C PHE A 9 -46.32 -28.97 32.78
N PHE A 10 -46.09 -28.00 31.89
CA PHE A 10 -46.30 -28.17 30.44
C PHE A 10 -44.99 -28.65 29.80
N PHE A 11 -44.97 -29.89 29.32
CA PHE A 11 -43.96 -30.37 28.37
C PHE A 11 -44.39 -29.98 26.95
N SER A 12 -43.60 -29.12 26.30
CA SER A 12 -43.70 -28.87 24.86
C SER A 12 -42.81 -29.87 24.12
N LEU A 13 -43.43 -30.73 23.29
CA LEU A 13 -42.72 -31.56 22.32
C LEU A 13 -42.21 -30.66 21.18
N ILE A 14 -40.89 -30.52 21.06
CA ILE A 14 -40.25 -29.98 19.85
C ILE A 14 -39.93 -31.16 18.93
N THR A 15 -40.69 -31.29 17.86
CA THR A 15 -40.40 -32.21 16.75
C THR A 15 -39.30 -31.59 15.89
N ILE A 16 -38.10 -32.18 15.92
CA ILE A 16 -36.98 -31.81 15.06
C ILE A 16 -37.21 -32.40 13.67
N TYR A 17 -37.53 -31.57 12.69
CA TYR A 17 -37.46 -31.94 11.27
C TYR A 17 -36.01 -31.82 10.78
N LEU A 18 -35.34 -32.97 10.64
CA LEU A 18 -34.08 -33.09 9.90
C LEU A 18 -34.35 -32.86 8.41
N HIS A 19 -33.89 -31.73 7.86
CA HIS A 19 -33.74 -31.55 6.42
C HIS A 19 -32.38 -32.11 5.99
N PRO A 20 -32.30 -32.86 4.86
CA PRO A 20 -31.03 -33.35 4.35
C PRO A 20 -30.23 -32.19 3.76
N ALA A 21 -29.01 -32.00 4.26
CA ALA A 21 -28.05 -31.05 3.69
C ALA A 21 -27.64 -31.52 2.29
N HIS A 22 -28.06 -30.77 1.27
CA HIS A 22 -27.60 -30.96 -0.10
C HIS A 22 -26.25 -30.24 -0.27
N SER A 23 -25.20 -31.06 -0.39
CA SER A 23 -23.92 -30.82 -1.08
C SER A 23 -23.53 -29.37 -1.44
N GLN A 24 -22.59 -28.83 -0.66
CA GLN A 24 -21.61 -27.83 -1.12
C GLN A 24 -20.22 -28.26 -0.64
N GLU A 25 -19.77 -29.42 -1.11
CA GLU A 25 -18.39 -29.87 -0.99
C GLU A 25 -17.74 -29.79 -2.38
N GLN A 26 -17.41 -28.58 -2.83
CA GLN A 26 -16.43 -28.37 -3.89
C GLN A 26 -15.53 -27.18 -3.58
N ASN A 27 -14.29 -27.52 -3.23
CA ASN A 27 -13.05 -26.76 -3.40
C ASN A 27 -12.93 -25.40 -2.69
N LYS A 28 -12.87 -25.43 -1.35
CA LYS A 28 -12.09 -24.46 -0.59
C LYS A 28 -10.73 -25.05 -0.23
N LYS A 29 -9.81 -25.08 -1.21
CA LYS A 29 -8.38 -25.30 -0.93
C LYS A 29 -7.86 -24.06 -0.21
N LEU A 30 -8.05 -24.02 1.10
CA LEU A 30 -7.34 -23.11 1.99
C LEU A 30 -5.84 -23.32 1.76
N ARG A 31 -5.14 -22.30 1.23
CA ARG A 31 -3.68 -22.31 1.15
C ARG A 31 -3.16 -22.37 2.58
N GLN A 32 -2.48 -23.47 2.92
CA GLN A 32 -1.75 -23.55 4.18
C GLN A 32 -0.61 -22.52 4.17
N PRO A 33 -0.35 -21.82 5.29
CA PRO A 33 0.81 -20.96 5.41
C PRO A 33 2.06 -21.83 5.42
N GLY A 34 2.83 -21.81 4.33
CA GLY A 34 4.11 -22.53 4.23
C GLY A 34 4.41 -23.19 2.89
N GLN A 35 3.48 -23.21 1.92
CA GLN A 35 3.76 -23.80 0.61
C GLN A 35 4.41 -22.77 -0.34
N GLN A 36 5.74 -22.68 -0.30
CA GLN A 36 6.52 -22.05 -1.38
C GLN A 36 6.19 -22.79 -2.69
N THR A 37 5.54 -22.10 -3.63
CA THR A 37 5.47 -22.58 -5.00
C THR A 37 6.88 -22.59 -5.55
N LYS A 38 7.34 -23.76 -6.03
CA LYS A 38 8.68 -23.97 -6.60
C LYS A 38 8.98 -22.84 -7.61
N GLY A 39 9.93 -21.96 -7.29
CA GLY A 39 10.33 -20.82 -8.15
C GLY A 39 9.92 -19.41 -7.70
N THR A 40 9.29 -19.22 -6.53
CA THR A 40 8.95 -17.87 -5.99
C THR A 40 9.74 -17.54 -4.73
N ASP A 41 10.44 -16.40 -4.73
CA ASP A 41 11.11 -15.84 -3.55
C ASP A 41 10.20 -14.83 -2.83
N THR A 42 10.18 -14.88 -1.51
CA THR A 42 9.67 -13.77 -0.68
C THR A 42 10.81 -12.82 -0.37
N ILE A 43 10.68 -11.56 -0.79
CA ILE A 43 11.69 -10.52 -0.63
C ILE A 43 11.42 -9.67 0.61
N ILE A 44 10.16 -9.22 0.77
CA ILE A 44 9.70 -8.49 1.94
C ILE A 44 8.44 -9.19 2.45
N SER A 45 8.42 -9.50 3.74
CA SER A 45 7.23 -9.94 4.47
C SER A 45 7.43 -9.60 5.95
N ASN A 46 6.33 -9.38 6.68
CA ASN A 46 6.33 -9.05 8.12
C ASN A 46 7.28 -7.89 8.49
N SER A 47 7.51 -6.96 7.56
CA SER A 47 8.56 -5.95 7.71
C SER A 47 8.28 -4.89 8.77
N PHE A 48 7.07 -4.85 9.32
CA PHE A 48 6.63 -3.88 10.33
C PHE A 48 6.42 -4.52 11.72
N SER A 49 6.85 -5.77 11.93
CA SER A 49 6.65 -6.47 13.21
C SER A 49 7.39 -5.83 14.39
N ASP A 50 8.53 -5.21 14.10
CA ASP A 50 9.40 -4.51 15.04
C ASP A 50 10.43 -3.68 14.25
N TYR A 51 11.19 -2.82 14.94
CA TYR A 51 12.18 -1.98 14.27
C TYR A 51 13.37 -2.76 13.70
N THR A 52 13.70 -3.95 14.24
CA THR A 52 14.77 -4.79 13.66
C THR A 52 14.36 -5.28 12.27
N ASN A 53 13.12 -5.77 12.13
CA ASN A 53 12.56 -6.15 10.85
C ASN A 53 12.34 -4.94 9.94
N PHE A 54 11.90 -3.81 10.48
CA PHE A 54 11.78 -2.58 9.69
C PHE A 54 13.14 -2.18 9.11
N HIS A 55 14.19 -2.06 9.91
CA HIS A 55 15.53 -1.69 9.45
C HIS A 55 16.17 -2.76 8.56
N LYS A 56 15.72 -4.01 8.61
CA LYS A 56 16.17 -5.05 7.67
C LYS A 56 15.71 -4.75 6.24
N TYR A 57 14.50 -4.19 6.06
CA TYR A 57 13.88 -4.06 4.75
C TYR A 57 13.76 -2.62 4.25
N TRP A 58 13.73 -1.64 5.15
CA TRP A 58 13.41 -0.25 4.84
C TRP A 58 14.51 0.70 5.29
N ASN A 59 14.65 1.78 4.53
CA ASN A 59 15.33 3.00 4.90
C ASN A 59 14.27 4.08 5.17
N TYR A 60 14.61 5.04 6.02
CA TYR A 60 13.82 6.26 6.18
C TYR A 60 14.02 7.21 4.97
N LEU A 61 13.07 8.11 4.80
CA LEU A 61 13.01 9.15 3.77
C LEU A 61 12.85 8.59 2.34
N TYR A 62 12.80 9.49 1.35
CA TYR A 62 12.95 9.11 -0.05
C TYR A 62 14.40 8.68 -0.33
N PRO A 63 14.66 7.88 -1.37
CA PRO A 63 16.03 7.48 -1.70
C PRO A 63 16.94 8.68 -2.09
N TRP A 64 16.37 9.85 -2.39
CA TRP A 64 17.07 11.11 -2.65
C TRP A 64 16.99 12.14 -1.51
N GLY A 65 16.45 11.77 -0.35
CA GLY A 65 16.41 12.64 0.84
C GLY A 65 15.00 13.03 1.29
N ALA A 66 14.89 14.19 1.93
CA ALA A 66 13.71 14.56 2.72
C ALA A 66 12.56 15.23 1.92
N ASP A 67 12.83 15.68 0.70
CA ASP A 67 11.93 16.59 -0.03
C ASP A 67 11.40 15.96 -1.33
N HIS A 68 10.19 16.37 -1.71
CA HIS A 68 9.55 16.03 -2.99
C HIS A 68 8.70 17.22 -3.47
N ASN A 69 7.74 17.01 -4.36
CA ASN A 69 7.01 18.04 -5.09
C ASN A 69 5.76 18.56 -4.34
N GLY A 70 5.73 18.37 -3.02
CA GLY A 70 4.68 18.87 -2.13
C GLY A 70 5.23 19.82 -1.06
N SER A 71 4.36 20.21 -0.14
CA SER A 71 4.66 21.15 0.94
C SER A 71 5.09 20.47 2.25
N ALA A 72 5.27 19.14 2.28
CA ALA A 72 5.82 18.43 3.43
C ALA A 72 7.30 18.09 3.25
N ARG A 73 8.06 18.30 4.33
CA ARG A 73 9.41 17.74 4.50
C ARG A 73 9.33 16.47 5.34
N MET A 74 10.04 15.43 4.90
CA MET A 74 10.04 14.12 5.55
C MET A 74 11.04 14.08 6.71
N TYR A 75 10.63 13.49 7.82
CA TYR A 75 11.43 13.31 9.03
C TYR A 75 11.36 11.86 9.49
N GLY A 76 12.53 11.32 9.86
CA GLY A 76 12.63 10.02 10.51
C GLY A 76 14.02 9.42 10.35
N ASP A 77 14.45 8.74 11.41
CA ASP A 77 15.68 7.95 11.46
C ASP A 77 15.55 6.89 12.57
N SER A 78 16.61 6.13 12.84
CA SER A 78 16.60 5.07 13.88
C SER A 78 16.43 5.59 15.31
N GLY A 79 16.65 6.89 15.56
CA GLY A 79 16.43 7.56 16.84
C GLY A 79 15.21 8.49 16.86
N ASN A 80 14.62 8.82 15.70
CA ASN A 80 13.46 9.69 15.56
C ASN A 80 12.31 8.99 14.83
N HIS A 81 11.27 8.63 15.59
CA HIS A 81 10.06 7.98 15.08
C HIS A 81 8.82 8.88 15.14
N ALA A 82 8.99 10.20 15.27
CA ALA A 82 7.87 11.12 15.48
C ALA A 82 6.88 11.15 14.31
N ASN A 83 7.37 11.01 13.08
CA ASN A 83 6.55 11.01 11.87
C ASN A 83 6.42 9.63 11.21
N ILE A 84 7.24 8.65 11.64
CA ILE A 84 7.29 7.30 11.10
C ILE A 84 7.43 6.36 12.29
N SER A 85 6.35 5.66 12.64
CA SER A 85 6.30 4.79 13.82
C SER A 85 5.66 3.45 13.51
N LEU A 86 6.04 2.42 14.28
CA LEU A 86 5.33 1.14 14.31
C LEU A 86 4.34 1.15 15.48
N VAL A 87 3.09 0.83 15.18
CA VAL A 87 1.98 0.76 16.14
C VAL A 87 1.29 -0.60 16.05
N ASP A 88 0.57 -0.98 17.10
CA ASP A 88 -0.24 -2.21 17.18
C ASP A 88 0.49 -3.49 16.75
N GLY A 89 1.81 -3.52 16.95
CA GLY A 89 2.69 -4.68 16.72
C GLY A 89 3.02 -5.01 15.27
N ASN A 90 2.32 -4.47 14.27
CA ASN A 90 2.61 -4.75 12.85
C ASN A 90 2.16 -3.67 11.86
N ILE A 91 1.79 -2.47 12.34
CA ILE A 91 1.28 -1.38 11.50
C ILE A 91 2.32 -0.28 11.42
N LEU A 92 2.70 0.10 10.21
CA LEU A 92 3.39 1.37 9.98
C LEU A 92 2.38 2.51 10.02
N LYS A 93 2.65 3.51 10.85
CA LYS A 93 1.95 4.78 10.92
C LYS A 93 2.87 5.90 10.44
N ILE A 94 2.46 6.62 9.40
CA ILE A 94 3.09 7.87 8.97
C ILE A 94 2.17 9.03 9.37
N SER A 95 2.70 10.02 10.08
CA SER A 95 1.94 11.18 10.55
C SER A 95 2.45 12.48 9.93
N ALA A 96 1.54 13.26 9.36
CA ALA A 96 1.78 14.62 8.90
C ALA A 96 1.19 15.63 9.90
N ARG A 97 1.95 16.70 10.20
CA ARG A 97 1.50 17.82 11.04
C ARG A 97 1.86 19.15 10.38
N SER A 98 0.96 20.12 10.45
CA SER A 98 1.25 21.48 9.99
C SER A 98 2.31 22.13 10.89
N ILE A 99 3.10 23.03 10.32
CA ILE A 99 4.08 23.83 11.05
C ILE A 99 3.77 25.32 10.90
N ILE A 100 4.08 26.08 11.94
CA ILE A 100 3.99 27.55 11.95
C ILE A 100 5.35 28.21 11.70
N THR A 101 6.44 27.48 11.94
CA THR A 101 7.81 27.97 11.75
C THR A 101 8.15 27.98 10.26
N ASP A 102 8.85 29.01 9.81
CA ASP A 102 9.38 29.03 8.44
C ASP A 102 10.60 28.11 8.33
N GLU A 103 10.49 27.09 7.49
CA GLU A 103 11.55 26.13 7.20
C GLU A 103 12.01 26.20 5.73
N GLY A 104 11.66 27.30 5.06
CA GLY A 104 11.96 27.52 3.67
C GLY A 104 11.09 26.71 2.71
N LYS A 105 11.70 26.27 1.62
CA LYS A 105 11.03 25.58 0.50
C LYS A 105 11.58 24.17 0.34
N SER A 106 10.81 23.32 -0.32
CA SER A 106 11.26 22.04 -0.82
C SER A 106 12.47 22.22 -1.74
N SER A 107 13.47 21.35 -1.61
CA SER A 107 14.60 21.28 -2.54
C SER A 107 14.23 20.70 -3.91
N SER A 108 13.01 20.19 -4.07
CA SER A 108 12.53 19.57 -5.31
C SER A 108 11.53 20.49 -6.02
N ASP A 109 11.51 20.46 -7.36
CA ASP A 109 10.52 21.17 -8.18
C ASP A 109 9.09 20.80 -7.73
N PRO A 110 8.14 21.76 -7.64
CA PRO A 110 8.25 23.18 -8.00
C PRO A 110 8.70 24.10 -6.85
N HIS A 111 9.46 23.59 -5.88
CA HIS A 111 9.99 24.31 -4.72
C HIS A 111 8.91 24.97 -3.86
N LEU A 112 7.86 24.21 -3.52
CA LEU A 112 6.78 24.67 -2.63
C LEU A 112 7.30 25.00 -1.23
N LYS A 113 6.66 25.97 -0.56
CA LYS A 113 6.98 26.30 0.84
C LYS A 113 6.71 25.09 1.73
N ILE A 114 7.64 24.77 2.63
CA ILE A 114 7.41 23.73 3.63
C ILE A 114 6.40 24.25 4.65
N LYS A 115 5.27 23.55 4.74
CA LYS A 115 4.17 23.81 5.66
C LYS A 115 3.86 22.62 6.56
N TYR A 116 4.49 21.47 6.31
CA TYR A 116 4.23 20.23 7.03
C TYR A 116 5.52 19.47 7.35
N HIS A 117 5.53 18.83 8.51
CA HIS A 117 6.43 17.71 8.79
C HIS A 117 5.68 16.41 8.55
N SER A 118 6.26 15.49 7.79
CA SER A 118 5.67 14.18 7.49
C SER A 118 6.74 13.08 7.42
N GLY A 119 6.41 11.93 6.83
CA GLY A 119 7.33 10.81 6.67
C GLY A 119 7.25 10.13 5.31
N ALA A 120 8.37 9.54 4.92
CA ALA A 120 8.52 8.62 3.80
C ALA A 120 9.47 7.50 4.21
N ILE A 121 9.29 6.32 3.61
CA ILE A 121 10.23 5.21 3.70
C ILE A 121 10.42 4.62 2.31
N HIS A 122 11.58 4.02 2.06
CA HIS A 122 11.83 3.28 0.83
C HIS A 122 12.47 1.93 1.11
N ALA A 123 12.12 0.94 0.30
CA ALA A 123 12.67 -0.40 0.45
C ALA A 123 14.16 -0.41 0.07
N LYS A 124 14.97 -1.17 0.83
CA LYS A 124 16.37 -1.45 0.47
C LYS A 124 16.48 -2.31 -0.79
N HIS A 125 15.46 -3.11 -1.06
CA HIS A 125 15.38 -3.89 -2.29
C HIS A 125 14.85 -3.03 -3.44
N GLN A 126 15.48 -3.15 -4.61
CA GLN A 126 15.02 -2.54 -5.84
C GLN A 126 14.33 -3.61 -6.70
N VAL A 127 13.15 -3.29 -7.21
CA VAL A 127 12.40 -4.15 -8.14
C VAL A 127 12.98 -3.97 -9.53
N MET A 128 13.30 -5.08 -10.19
CA MET A 128 13.77 -5.07 -11.58
C MET A 128 13.28 -6.31 -12.31
N VAL A 129 12.26 -6.14 -13.16
CA VAL A 129 11.81 -7.19 -14.06
C VAL A 129 12.89 -7.42 -15.10
N SER A 130 13.29 -8.68 -15.24
CA SER A 130 14.39 -9.12 -16.12
C SER A 130 14.15 -10.54 -16.59
N ASP A 131 15.00 -11.05 -17.48
CA ASP A 131 14.89 -12.45 -17.94
C ASP A 131 15.02 -13.46 -16.80
N LYS A 132 15.89 -13.15 -15.82
CA LYS A 132 16.10 -13.97 -14.62
C LYS A 132 14.91 -13.89 -13.66
N PHE A 133 14.35 -12.70 -13.49
CA PHE A 133 13.22 -12.42 -12.60
C PHE A 133 12.07 -11.80 -13.40
N PRO A 134 11.32 -12.60 -14.18
CA PRO A 134 10.32 -12.09 -15.12
C PRO A 134 9.06 -11.56 -14.44
N ARG A 135 8.92 -11.73 -13.12
CA ARG A 135 7.69 -11.36 -12.43
C ARG A 135 7.96 -10.91 -11.00
N TYR A 136 7.34 -9.80 -10.62
CA TYR A 136 7.23 -9.32 -9.24
C TYR A 136 5.76 -9.14 -8.86
N GLU A 137 5.43 -9.43 -7.61
CA GLU A 137 4.19 -8.97 -6.98
C GLU A 137 4.56 -8.03 -5.83
N ILE A 138 3.89 -6.89 -5.78
CA ILE A 138 4.10 -5.84 -4.78
C ILE A 138 2.72 -5.52 -4.21
N SER A 139 2.51 -5.76 -2.92
CA SER A 139 1.21 -5.52 -2.29
C SER A 139 1.32 -5.01 -0.87
N GLY A 140 0.26 -4.35 -0.40
CA GLY A 140 0.10 -3.94 0.99
C GLY A 140 -1.35 -3.57 1.30
N SER A 141 -1.69 -3.54 2.58
CA SER A 141 -2.99 -3.07 3.07
C SER A 141 -2.85 -1.68 3.67
N PHE A 142 -3.76 -0.76 3.31
CA PHE A 142 -3.65 0.65 3.66
C PHE A 142 -4.95 1.24 4.19
N LYS A 143 -4.85 2.19 5.12
CA LYS A 143 -5.89 3.19 5.43
C LYS A 143 -5.32 4.56 5.11
N ALA A 144 -5.84 5.21 4.08
CA ALA A 144 -5.27 6.41 3.47
C ALA A 144 -6.16 7.64 3.70
N PRO A 145 -5.61 8.78 4.13
CA PRO A 145 -6.37 10.02 4.17
C PRO A 145 -6.77 10.44 2.74
N VAL A 146 -8.01 10.91 2.60
CA VAL A 146 -8.64 11.30 1.31
C VAL A 146 -9.21 12.73 1.36
N ILE A 147 -8.68 13.55 2.27
CA ILE A 147 -9.13 14.92 2.48
C ILE A 147 -8.20 15.89 1.75
N LYS A 148 -8.74 17.04 1.33
CA LYS A 148 -8.01 18.06 0.58
C LYS A 148 -6.61 18.33 1.17
N GLY A 149 -5.61 18.38 0.29
CA GLY A 149 -4.21 18.62 0.64
C GLY A 149 -3.47 17.44 1.28
N THR A 150 -4.06 16.25 1.31
CA THR A 150 -3.35 15.01 1.68
C THR A 150 -2.98 14.21 0.44
N TRP A 151 -1.75 13.70 0.41
CA TRP A 151 -1.20 12.94 -0.71
C TRP A 151 -0.45 11.69 -0.23
N PRO A 152 -1.16 10.67 0.29
CA PRO A 152 -0.58 9.37 0.59
C PRO A 152 -0.28 8.60 -0.70
N ALA A 153 0.85 7.90 -0.73
CA ALA A 153 1.22 7.07 -1.87
C ALA A 153 1.97 5.78 -1.47
N PHE A 154 1.75 4.73 -2.27
CA PHE A 154 2.54 3.50 -2.34
C PHE A 154 2.84 3.20 -3.81
N TRP A 155 4.11 3.24 -4.17
CA TRP A 155 4.52 3.38 -5.56
C TRP A 155 5.92 2.82 -5.80
N VAL A 156 6.26 2.65 -7.08
CA VAL A 156 7.61 2.34 -7.51
C VAL A 156 8.12 3.37 -8.50
N THR A 157 9.40 3.74 -8.40
CA THR A 157 10.00 4.75 -9.28
C THR A 157 11.46 4.46 -9.57
N ALA A 158 11.97 5.04 -10.63
CA ALA A 158 13.31 4.86 -11.16
C ALA A 158 14.40 4.98 -10.09
N VAL A 159 15.37 4.08 -10.13
CA VAL A 159 16.64 4.25 -9.40
C VAL A 159 17.55 5.21 -10.17
N ASN A 160 17.50 5.18 -11.51
CA ASN A 160 18.34 5.98 -12.39
C ASN A 160 17.47 6.79 -13.35
N GLY A 161 17.61 8.12 -13.30
CA GLY A 161 16.78 9.04 -14.08
C GLY A 161 15.32 9.04 -13.59
N TRP A 162 14.43 9.49 -14.46
CA TRP A 162 12.98 9.34 -14.31
C TRP A 162 12.33 9.65 -15.67
N PRO A 163 11.31 8.89 -16.10
CA PRO A 163 10.79 7.63 -15.55
C PRO A 163 11.76 6.44 -15.69
N PRO A 164 11.44 5.21 -15.22
CA PRO A 164 10.12 4.60 -14.97
C PRO A 164 9.42 5.01 -13.65
N GLU A 165 8.09 4.96 -13.63
CA GLU A 165 7.28 5.09 -12.41
C GLU A 165 5.92 4.39 -12.55
N ALA A 166 5.45 3.78 -11.47
CA ALA A 166 4.12 3.17 -11.36
C ALA A 166 3.54 3.38 -9.95
N ASP A 167 2.38 4.03 -9.90
CA ASP A 167 1.65 4.32 -8.66
C ASP A 167 0.64 3.21 -8.39
N ILE A 168 0.78 2.51 -7.25
CA ILE A 168 -0.07 1.39 -6.88
C ILE A 168 -1.27 1.89 -6.06
N LEU A 169 -0.99 2.82 -5.15
CA LEU A 169 -1.94 3.63 -4.39
C LEU A 169 -1.49 5.08 -4.47
N GLU A 170 -2.40 5.97 -4.85
CA GLU A 170 -2.18 7.42 -4.81
C GLU A 170 -3.53 8.14 -4.65
N PHE A 171 -3.68 8.93 -3.58
CA PHE A 171 -4.84 9.81 -3.40
C PHE A 171 -4.39 11.27 -3.47
N LYS A 172 -5.22 12.13 -4.07
CA LYS A 172 -4.88 13.53 -4.34
C LYS A 172 -5.92 14.47 -3.75
N GLY A 173 -6.05 14.45 -2.43
CA GLY A 173 -6.99 15.33 -1.73
C GLY A 173 -8.47 14.96 -1.89
N ASP A 174 -8.76 13.80 -2.47
CA ASP A 174 -10.09 13.23 -2.63
C ASP A 174 -10.06 11.70 -2.48
N ASN A 175 -11.22 11.05 -2.64
CA ASN A 175 -11.38 9.60 -2.48
C ASN A 175 -11.16 8.82 -3.78
N ILE A 176 -10.52 9.40 -4.78
CA ILE A 176 -10.17 8.71 -6.02
C ILE A 176 -8.74 8.19 -5.88
N ASN A 177 -8.58 6.87 -5.95
CA ASN A 177 -7.26 6.27 -6.07
C ASN A 177 -6.81 6.34 -7.54
N TRP A 178 -5.63 6.92 -7.76
CA TRP A 178 -4.97 6.99 -9.06
C TRP A 178 -3.94 5.87 -9.14
N GLN A 179 -3.99 5.12 -10.24
CA GLN A 179 -2.96 4.15 -10.61
C GLN A 179 -2.35 4.65 -11.90
N ASN A 180 -1.21 5.34 -11.80
CA ASN A 180 -0.52 5.89 -12.96
C ASN A 180 0.66 5.01 -13.35
N THR A 181 1.04 5.07 -14.63
CA THR A 181 2.32 4.57 -15.11
C THR A 181 2.94 5.60 -16.02
N PHE A 182 4.02 6.23 -15.56
CA PHE A 182 4.78 7.19 -16.34
C PHE A 182 5.79 6.42 -17.20
N ILE A 183 5.48 6.30 -18.48
CA ILE A 183 6.41 5.72 -19.48
C ILE A 183 7.42 6.80 -19.89
N THR A 184 6.93 8.03 -20.04
CA THR A 184 7.74 9.25 -20.17
C THR A 184 7.08 10.37 -19.35
N PRO A 185 7.71 11.54 -19.13
CA PRO A 185 7.07 12.65 -18.43
C PRO A 185 5.74 13.12 -19.03
N ARG A 186 5.47 12.79 -20.30
CA ARG A 186 4.24 13.18 -21.03
C ARG A 186 3.35 11.99 -21.41
N ASN A 187 3.87 10.77 -21.35
CA ASN A 187 3.13 9.57 -21.67
C ASN A 187 2.82 8.83 -20.38
N VAL A 188 1.58 9.01 -19.92
CA VAL A 188 1.09 8.48 -18.66
C VAL A 188 -0.20 7.71 -18.94
N GLU A 189 -0.23 6.44 -18.58
CA GLU A 189 -1.48 5.68 -18.49
C GLU A 189 -2.04 5.81 -17.08
N THR A 190 -3.35 6.01 -16.95
CA THR A 190 -4.01 6.25 -15.65
C THR A 190 -5.30 5.46 -15.54
N ILE A 191 -5.46 4.76 -14.42
CA ILE A 191 -6.74 4.20 -13.95
C ILE A 191 -7.18 4.98 -12.72
N LYS A 192 -8.48 5.31 -12.63
CA LYS A 192 -9.07 6.02 -11.49
C LYS A 192 -10.19 5.21 -10.89
N ILE A 193 -10.09 4.90 -9.60
CA ILE A 193 -11.09 4.09 -8.88
C ILE A 193 -11.50 4.84 -7.61
N ALA A 194 -12.79 5.10 -7.45
CA ALA A 194 -13.31 5.67 -6.21
C ALA A 194 -13.19 4.66 -5.06
N GLN A 195 -12.68 5.11 -3.92
CA GLN A 195 -12.54 4.36 -2.66
C GLN A 195 -13.07 5.22 -1.51
N PRO A 196 -14.41 5.37 -1.37
CA PRO A 196 -15.01 6.36 -0.47
C PRO A 196 -14.66 6.19 1.01
N ASP A 197 -14.33 4.98 1.42
CA ASP A 197 -14.06 4.58 2.79
C ASP A 197 -12.57 4.30 3.07
N ALA A 198 -11.67 4.69 2.15
CA ALA A 198 -10.22 4.47 2.27
C ALA A 198 -9.60 5.06 3.56
N ALA A 199 -10.19 6.12 4.12
CA ALA A 199 -9.72 6.71 5.38
C ALA A 199 -10.10 5.89 6.63
N THR A 200 -11.13 5.05 6.54
CA THR A 200 -11.72 4.33 7.67
C THR A 200 -11.52 2.82 7.60
N ASN A 201 -11.46 2.26 6.39
CA ASN A 201 -11.35 0.83 6.13
C ASN A 201 -10.01 0.47 5.48
N TRP A 202 -9.53 -0.73 5.79
CA TRP A 202 -8.35 -1.29 5.15
C TRP A 202 -8.71 -1.76 3.75
N HIS A 203 -7.97 -1.29 2.75
CA HIS A 203 -8.01 -1.84 1.39
C HIS A 203 -6.65 -2.40 1.02
N GLN A 204 -6.64 -3.50 0.28
CA GLN A 204 -5.42 -4.08 -0.26
C GLN A 204 -5.15 -3.47 -1.64
N TYR A 205 -3.93 -2.98 -1.84
CA TYR A 205 -3.45 -2.46 -3.11
C TYR A 205 -2.30 -3.33 -3.57
N LYS A 206 -2.32 -3.71 -4.85
CA LYS A 206 -1.32 -4.61 -5.42
C LYS A 206 -1.00 -4.24 -6.86
N ALA A 207 0.28 -4.35 -7.22
CA ALA A 207 0.74 -4.36 -8.59
C ALA A 207 1.47 -5.68 -8.89
N VAL A 208 1.18 -6.27 -10.05
CA VAL A 208 1.90 -7.41 -10.59
C VAL A 208 2.64 -6.95 -11.84
N LEU A 209 3.97 -6.93 -11.75
CA LEU A 209 4.86 -6.54 -12.84
C LEU A 209 5.35 -7.81 -13.54
N LYS A 210 5.09 -7.95 -14.84
CA LYS A 210 5.42 -9.16 -15.62
C LYS A 210 6.13 -8.82 -16.92
N LYS A 211 7.22 -9.50 -17.22
CA LYS A 211 7.86 -9.45 -18.53
C LYS A 211 6.83 -9.80 -19.63
N LEU A 212 6.77 -8.97 -20.67
CA LEU A 212 6.03 -9.25 -21.90
C LEU A 212 6.95 -9.52 -23.08
N SER A 213 8.01 -8.73 -23.22
CA SER A 213 8.95 -8.79 -24.35
C SER A 213 10.38 -8.50 -23.88
N ALA A 214 11.30 -8.25 -24.81
CA ALA A 214 12.66 -7.81 -24.49
C ALA A 214 12.71 -6.39 -23.90
N SER A 215 11.72 -5.54 -24.21
CA SER A 215 11.65 -4.14 -23.76
C SER A 215 10.51 -3.89 -22.78
N ASP A 216 9.41 -4.63 -22.90
CA ASP A 216 8.15 -4.26 -22.26
C ASP A 216 7.77 -5.19 -21.12
N ILE A 217 7.10 -4.62 -20.14
CA ILE A 217 6.40 -5.31 -19.06
C ILE A 217 4.90 -4.96 -19.09
N ALA A 218 4.09 -5.84 -18.53
CA ALA A 218 2.73 -5.56 -18.08
C ALA A 218 2.78 -5.15 -16.61
N ILE A 219 1.98 -4.15 -16.24
CA ILE A 219 1.72 -3.78 -14.85
C ILE A 219 0.22 -3.95 -14.62
N GLU A 220 -0.15 -5.02 -13.91
CA GLU A 220 -1.53 -5.30 -13.55
C GLU A 220 -1.81 -4.73 -12.17
N TYR A 221 -2.83 -3.90 -12.05
CA TYR A 221 -3.21 -3.26 -10.80
C TYR A 221 -4.43 -3.92 -10.18
N TYR A 222 -4.44 -4.00 -8.86
CA TYR A 222 -5.53 -4.59 -8.09
C TYR A 222 -5.87 -3.73 -6.89
N ILE A 223 -7.17 -3.65 -6.60
CA ILE A 223 -7.70 -3.18 -5.32
C ILE A 223 -8.62 -4.27 -4.78
N ASP A 224 -8.40 -4.70 -3.54
CA ASP A 224 -9.16 -5.76 -2.88
C ASP A 224 -9.29 -7.03 -3.73
N GLU A 225 -8.16 -7.50 -4.24
CA GLU A 225 -8.03 -8.68 -5.13
C GLU A 225 -8.73 -8.56 -6.50
N LYS A 226 -9.37 -7.43 -6.81
CA LYS A 226 -10.01 -7.18 -8.11
C LYS A 226 -9.06 -6.45 -9.04
N LEU A 227 -8.85 -6.99 -10.25
CA LEU A 227 -8.08 -6.33 -11.31
C LEU A 227 -8.80 -5.02 -11.70
N THR A 228 -8.11 -3.89 -11.54
CA THR A 228 -8.62 -2.57 -11.94
C THR A 228 -8.20 -2.22 -13.37
N GLY A 229 -7.05 -2.73 -13.81
CA GLY A 229 -6.60 -2.64 -15.20
C GLY A 229 -5.15 -3.07 -15.38
N THR A 230 -4.69 -3.02 -16.62
CA THR A 230 -3.33 -3.43 -17.01
C THR A 230 -2.72 -2.36 -17.88
N HIS A 231 -1.56 -1.86 -17.48
CA HIS A 231 -0.74 -0.96 -18.30
C HIS A 231 0.40 -1.72 -18.97
N LYS A 232 0.91 -1.19 -20.08
CA LYS A 232 2.11 -1.68 -20.75
C LYS A 232 3.20 -0.61 -20.68
N ALA A 233 4.39 -0.96 -20.23
CA ALA A 233 5.49 -0.02 -20.09
C ALA A 233 6.85 -0.61 -20.46
N ASP A 234 7.79 0.21 -20.94
CA ASP A 234 9.12 -0.19 -21.39
C ASP A 234 10.12 -0.38 -20.23
N PHE A 235 9.68 -1.00 -19.12
CA PHE A 235 10.43 -1.03 -17.86
C PHE A 235 11.35 -2.26 -17.71
N MET A 236 11.56 -3.05 -18.77
CA MET A 236 12.49 -4.19 -18.72
C MET A 236 13.90 -3.73 -18.32
N ASN A 237 14.50 -4.45 -17.37
CA ASN A 237 15.84 -4.19 -16.84
C ASN A 237 16.05 -2.78 -16.25
N LYS A 238 14.97 -2.04 -15.95
CA LYS A 238 15.04 -0.76 -15.25
C LYS A 238 14.78 -0.99 -13.75
N PRO A 239 15.78 -0.79 -12.87
CA PRO A 239 15.57 -0.95 -11.44
C PRO A 239 14.74 0.19 -10.87
N MET A 240 13.83 -0.14 -9.96
CA MET A 240 12.90 0.79 -9.32
C MET A 240 12.92 0.64 -7.80
N TRP A 241 12.91 1.76 -7.09
CA TRP A 241 12.63 1.83 -5.65
C TRP A 241 11.17 1.54 -5.37
N ILE A 242 10.86 1.05 -4.17
CA ILE A 242 9.49 1.00 -3.63
C ILE A 242 9.41 2.04 -2.52
N ILE A 243 8.37 2.87 -2.54
CA ILE A 243 8.23 4.00 -1.62
C ILE A 243 6.83 3.97 -0.99
N ILE A 244 6.77 4.27 0.32
CA ILE A 244 5.53 4.60 1.04
C ILE A 244 5.73 5.97 1.67
N ASN A 245 4.85 6.92 1.38
CA ASN A 245 4.94 8.26 1.95
C ASN A 245 3.56 8.88 2.21
N LEU A 246 3.55 9.93 3.03
CA LEU A 246 2.43 10.86 3.15
C LEU A 246 2.93 12.26 2.78
N GLN A 247 2.78 12.65 1.51
CA GLN A 247 3.03 14.02 1.08
C GLN A 247 1.80 14.89 1.38
N MET A 248 1.97 16.21 1.41
CA MET A 248 0.91 17.19 1.64
C MET A 248 0.93 18.27 0.56
N GLU A 249 -0.24 18.75 0.18
CA GLU A 249 -0.46 19.71 -0.91
C GLU A 249 0.16 19.24 -2.25
N GLY A 250 0.68 20.14 -3.08
CA GLY A 250 1.15 19.81 -4.43
C GLY A 250 -0.01 19.37 -5.32
N SER A 251 0.04 18.15 -5.83
CA SER A 251 -1.05 17.58 -6.64
C SER A 251 -2.34 17.32 -5.86
N SER A 252 -2.33 17.42 -4.53
CA SER A 252 -3.52 17.27 -3.68
C SER A 252 -4.27 18.58 -3.35
N ASP A 253 -3.89 19.68 -4.02
CA ASP A 253 -4.41 21.04 -3.81
C ASP A 253 -4.09 21.60 -2.40
N SER A 254 -4.47 22.86 -2.16
CA SER A 254 -4.23 23.58 -0.90
C SER A 254 -5.47 24.39 -0.48
N PRO A 255 -5.63 24.73 0.80
CA PRO A 255 -4.78 24.34 1.94
C PRO A 255 -5.00 22.87 2.33
N GLY A 256 -3.95 22.25 2.87
CA GLY A 256 -4.10 20.97 3.57
C GLY A 256 -4.67 21.13 5.00
N PRO A 257 -4.86 20.01 5.72
CA PRO A 257 -5.40 20.01 7.08
C PRO A 257 -4.50 20.77 8.06
N ALA A 258 -5.08 21.41 9.09
CA ALA A 258 -4.30 22.03 10.16
C ALA A 258 -3.87 21.01 11.24
N GLY A 259 -4.68 19.98 11.47
CA GLY A 259 -4.44 18.95 12.47
C GLY A 259 -3.46 17.86 12.02
N THR A 260 -3.21 16.90 12.92
CA THR A 260 -2.44 15.70 12.57
C THR A 260 -3.23 14.84 11.61
N THR A 261 -2.59 14.42 10.53
CA THR A 261 -3.15 13.50 9.55
C THR A 261 -2.33 12.23 9.54
N ASP A 262 -2.97 11.08 9.63
CA ASP A 262 -2.30 9.79 9.71
C ASP A 262 -2.56 8.93 8.46
N TYR A 263 -1.53 8.22 8.02
CA TYR A 263 -1.56 7.22 6.97
C TYR A 263 -1.04 5.89 7.54
N TYR A 264 -1.80 4.82 7.34
CA TYR A 264 -1.48 3.52 7.91
C TYR A 264 -1.22 2.48 6.83
N SER A 265 -0.23 1.61 7.06
CA SER A 265 0.03 0.46 6.20
C SER A 265 0.42 -0.78 7.00
N LYS A 266 0.07 -1.95 6.49
CA LYS A 266 0.43 -3.26 7.03
C LYS A 266 0.46 -4.31 5.93
N ASP A 267 0.85 -5.53 6.29
CA ASP A 267 0.83 -6.69 5.41
C ASP A 267 1.59 -6.46 4.08
N ILE A 268 2.69 -5.69 4.13
CA ILE A 268 3.52 -5.48 2.95
C ILE A 268 4.17 -6.79 2.54
N LEU A 269 3.91 -7.20 1.31
CA LEU A 269 4.43 -8.42 0.71
C LEU A 269 5.05 -8.08 -0.63
N ILE A 270 6.30 -8.48 -0.80
CA ILE A 270 7.00 -8.40 -2.09
C ILE A 270 7.53 -9.78 -2.41
N THR A 271 7.11 -10.29 -3.56
CA THR A 271 7.60 -11.57 -4.08
C THR A 271 8.11 -11.41 -5.49
N ARG A 272 8.95 -12.35 -5.91
CA ARG A 272 9.34 -12.48 -7.32
C ARG A 272 9.41 -13.93 -7.72
N SER A 273 9.14 -14.19 -8.99
CA SER A 273 9.33 -15.52 -9.58
C SER A 273 10.63 -15.56 -10.38
N ARG A 274 11.27 -16.72 -10.45
CA ARG A 274 12.46 -16.98 -11.28
C ARG A 274 12.07 -17.79 -12.51
N ASN A 275 12.69 -17.49 -13.65
CA ASN A 275 12.72 -18.44 -14.74
C ASN A 275 13.74 -19.53 -14.41
N ASN A 276 13.30 -20.78 -14.39
CA ASN A 276 14.20 -21.93 -14.30
C ASN A 276 14.67 -22.26 -15.71
N ILE A 277 15.65 -21.50 -16.21
CA ILE A 277 16.47 -21.95 -17.32
C ILE A 277 17.84 -22.24 -16.70
N GLU A 278 18.02 -23.50 -16.28
CA GLU A 278 19.34 -24.09 -16.08
C GLU A 278 19.94 -24.46 -17.44
#